data_AF-A0A0D8HEB7-F1
#
_entry.id   AF-A0A0D8HEB7-F1
#
_cell.length_a   1.000
_cell.length_b   1.000
_cell.length_c   1.000
_cell.angle_alpha   90.00
_cell.angle_beta   90.00
_cell.angle_gamma   90.00
#
_symmetry.space_group_name_H-M   'P 1'
#
loop_
_entity.id
_entity.type
_entity.pdbx_description
1 polymer ?
#
loop_
_entity_poly.entity_id
_entity_poly.type
_entity_poly.pdbx_seq_one_letter_code
_entity_poly.pdbx_strand_id
1 'polypeptide(L)' 'MTPADVHNGYGGVITNARANVFSRAYRDHPERFVNKIPEPPKLAKSVWINRPEELGLTG' A
#
# COMPACT_ATOMS: atom_id res chain seq x y z
N MET A 1 4.20 3.90 -0.34
CA MET A 1 3.30 4.59 -1.28
C MET A 1 3.08 5.97 -0.73
N THR A 2 3.21 6.99 -1.56
CA THR A 2 3.07 8.37 -1.13
C THR A 2 1.59 8.78 -1.15
N PRO A 3 1.19 9.83 -0.41
CA PRO A 3 -0.15 10.39 -0.56
C PRO A 3 -0.46 10.83 -1.99
N ALA A 4 0.53 11.33 -2.74
CA ALA A 4 0.37 11.68 -4.15
C ALA A 4 0.01 10.47 -5.02
N ASP A 5 0.64 9.31 -4.79
CA ASP A 5 0.31 8.08 -5.52
C ASP A 5 -1.15 7.65 -5.27
N VAL A 6 -1.61 7.79 -4.03
CA VAL A 6 -2.99 7.45 -3.65
C VAL A 6 -3.97 8.45 -4.26
N HIS A 7 -3.68 9.76 -4.15
CA HIS A 7 -4.50 10.83 -4.69
C HIS A 7 -4.68 10.71 -6.21
N ASN A 8 -3.62 10.38 -6.94
CA ASN A 8 -3.66 10.19 -8.39
C ASN A 8 -4.19 8.81 -8.82
N GLY A 9 -4.65 7.97 -7.88
CA GLY A 9 -5.21 6.64 -8.20
C GLY A 9 -4.18 5.58 -8.58
N TYR A 10 -2.88 5.85 -8.45
CA TYR A 10 -1.80 4.91 -8.80
C TYR A 10 -1.66 3.76 -7.80
N GLY A 11 -2.38 3.80 -6.68
CA GLY A 11 -2.21 2.82 -5.61
C GLY A 11 -2.43 1.38 -6.03
N GLY A 12 -3.44 1.11 -6.85
CA GLY A 12 -3.70 -0.25 -7.36
C GLY A 12 -2.56 -0.78 -8.22
N VAL A 13 -2.07 0.04 -9.17
CA VAL A 13 -1.00 -0.33 -10.09
C VAL A 13 0.31 -0.64 -9.34
N ILE A 14 0.69 0.22 -8.40
CA ILE A 14 1.90 0.02 -7.58
C ILE A 14 1.78 -1.24 -6.73
N THR A 15 0.59 -1.53 -6.20
CA THR A 15 0.35 -2.74 -5.40
C THR A 15 0.52 -4.01 -6.23
N ASN A 16 -0.05 -4.04 -7.43
CA ASN A 16 0.10 -5.17 -8.36
C ASN A 16 1.55 -5.37 -8.80
N ALA A 17 2.27 -4.28 -9.11
CA ALA A 17 3.67 -4.35 -9.47
C ALA A 17 4.52 -4.97 -8.34
N ARG A 18 4.25 -4.58 -7.07
CA ARG A 18 4.92 -5.15 -5.90
C ARG A 18 4.62 -6.63 -5.72
N ALA A 19 3.37 -7.06 -5.92
CA ALA A 19 3.01 -8.47 -5.84
C ALA A 19 3.83 -9.32 -6.81
N ASN A 20 3.99 -8.85 -8.06
CA ASN A 20 4.79 -9.55 -9.07
C ASN A 20 6.27 -9.67 -8.67
N VAL A 21 6.85 -8.59 -8.13
CA VAL A 21 8.23 -8.59 -7.62
C VAL A 21 8.39 -9.59 -6.47
N PHE A 22 7.44 -9.60 -5.53
CA PHE A 22 7.43 -10.52 -4.39
C PHE A 22 7.32 -11.98 -4.81
N SER A 23 6.40 -12.31 -5.73
CA SER A 23 6.26 -13.66 -6.27
C SER A 23 7.52 -14.12 -6.99
N ARG A 24 8.15 -13.23 -7.78
CA ARG A 24 9.42 -13.55 -8.46
C ARG A 24 10.55 -13.78 -7.48
N ALA A 25 10.73 -12.87 -6.52
CA ALA A 25 11.79 -12.98 -5.52
C ALA A 25 11.64 -14.25 -4.67
N TYR A 26 10.41 -14.61 -4.29
CA TYR A 26 10.15 -15.84 -3.54
C TYR A 26 10.44 -17.09 -4.37
N ARG A 27 10.05 -17.12 -5.65
CA ARG A 27 10.36 -18.26 -6.53
C ARG A 27 11.86 -18.44 -6.73
N ASP A 28 12.59 -17.34 -6.89
CA ASP A 28 14.02 -17.39 -7.18
C ASP A 28 14.84 -17.71 -5.90
N HIS A 29 14.38 -17.31 -4.72
CA HIS A 29 15.08 -17.47 -3.43
C HIS A 29 14.14 -17.77 -2.24
N PRO A 30 13.45 -18.93 -2.20
CA PRO A 30 12.48 -19.22 -1.15
C PRO A 30 13.12 -19.28 0.25
N GLU A 31 14.38 -19.67 0.37
CA GLU A 31 15.14 -19.77 1.62
C GLU A 31 15.33 -18.42 2.34
N ARG A 32 15.18 -17.31 1.61
CA ARG A 32 15.27 -15.96 2.18
C ARG A 32 13.97 -15.51 2.85
N PHE A 33 12.90 -16.30 2.77
CA PHE A 33 11.59 -15.99 3.31
C PHE A 33 11.16 -17.04 4.33
N VAL A 34 10.83 -16.60 5.55
CA VAL A 34 10.64 -17.47 6.73
C VAL A 34 9.41 -18.38 6.64
N ASN A 35 8.40 -18.06 5.83
CA ASN A 35 7.14 -18.82 5.78
C ASN A 35 6.48 -18.85 4.40
N LYS A 36 6.13 -17.67 3.87
CA LYS A 36 5.31 -17.52 2.66
C LYS A 36 5.81 -16.38 1.79
N ILE A 37 5.25 -16.30 0.59
CA ILE A 37 5.41 -15.14 -0.30
C ILE A 37 5.02 -13.88 0.50
N PRO A 38 5.86 -12.84 0.54
CA PRO A 38 5.50 -11.59 1.18
C PRO A 38 4.30 -10.96 0.46
N GLU A 39 3.40 -10.34 1.22
CA GLU A 39 2.23 -9.63 0.68
C GLU A 39 2.52 -8.13 0.60
N PRO A 40 2.12 -7.44 -0.48
CA PRO A 40 2.22 -5.98 -0.52
C PRO A 40 1.45 -5.33 0.63
N PRO A 41 1.90 -4.18 1.16
CA PRO A 41 1.16 -3.44 2.17
C PRO A 41 -0.26 -3.10 1.70
N LYS A 42 -1.25 -3.26 2.57
CA LYS A 42 -2.63 -2.86 2.29
C LYS A 42 -2.68 -1.34 2.05
N LEU A 43 -3.38 -0.94 1.00
CA LEU A 43 -3.64 0.48 0.73
C LEU A 43 -4.56 1.05 1.80
N ALA A 44 -4.21 2.23 2.32
CA ALA A 44 -5.13 2.99 3.15
C ALA A 44 -6.31 3.46 2.29
N LYS A 45 -7.53 3.39 2.84
CA LYS A 45 -8.75 3.86 2.16
C LYS A 45 -8.72 5.38 1.91
N SER A 46 -8.01 6.11 2.77
CA SER A 46 -7.83 7.55 2.69
C SER A 46 -6.53 7.96 3.40
N VAL A 47 -5.86 8.97 2.86
CA VAL A 47 -4.61 9.55 3.39
C VAL A 47 -4.76 11.06 3.43
N TRP A 48 -4.31 11.69 4.52
CA TRP A 48 -4.46 13.12 4.75
C TRP A 48 -3.09 13.76 4.91
N ILE A 49 -2.81 14.84 4.15
CA ILE A 49 -1.64 15.71 4.38
C ILE A 49 -1.99 16.81 5.39
N ASN A 50 -3.24 17.30 5.36
CA ASN A 50 -3.89 18.06 6.42
C ASN A 50 -5.32 17.54 6.56
N ARG A 51 -5.64 16.87 7.67
CA ARG A 51 -7.04 16.49 7.95
C ARG A 51 -7.78 17.77 8.32
N PRO A 52 -8.89 18.15 7.64
CA PRO A 52 -9.68 19.28 8.10
C PRO A 52 -10.15 18.98 9.53
N GLU A 53 -10.08 19.98 10.41
CA GLU A 53 -10.74 19.87 11.71
C GLU A 53 -12.24 19.61 11.44
N GLU A 54 -12.81 18.62 12.12
CA GLU A 54 -14.26 18.49 12.16
C GLU A 54 -14.76 19.77 12.80
N LEU A 55 -15.25 20.71 11.98
CA LEU A 55 -15.86 21.93 12.45
C LEU A 55 -16.99 21.49 13.37
N GLY A 56 -16.80 21.66 14.68
CA GLY A 56 -17.61 21.04 15.71
C GLY A 56 -19.09 21.33 15.46
N LEU A 57 -19.82 20.31 15.03
CA LEU A 57 -21.28 20.32 15.07
C LEU A 57 -21.70 20.06 16.52
N THR A 58 -21.49 21.05 17.38
CA THR A 58 -22.32 21.21 18.58
C THR A 58 -23.56 21.97 18.15
N GLY A 59 -24.65 21.23 17.96
CA GLY A 59 -26.03 21.72 17.96
C GLY A 59 -26.77 21.05 19.09
#